data_AF-A0A964HAB6-F1
#
_entry.id   AF-A0A964HAB6-F1
#
_cell.length_a   1.000
_cell.length_b   1.000
_cell.length_c   1.000
_cell.angle_alpha   90.00
_cell.angle_beta   90.00
_cell.angle_gamma   90.00
#
_symmetry.space_group_name_H-M   'P 1'
#
loop_
_entity.id
_entity.type
_entity.pdbx_description
1 polymer ?
#
loop_
_entity_poly.entity_id
_entity_poly.type
_entity_poly.pdbx_seq_one_letter_code
_entity_poly.pdbx_strand_id
1 'polypeptide(L)'
;MTAAQARALDRETEGQPIERRYGYLGQWTEQVRQAFDHGREVFVPEVSLERYSPRSADWVSFHFYPVRDAQGGVEQVVTLTQDITARKRAELALDASRARLEDLLGSTPA
;
A
#
# COMPACT_ATOMS: atom_id res chain seq x y z
N MET A 1 -5.22 -8.17 6.04
CA MET A 1 -6.41 -7.34 6.35
C MET A 1 -7.56 -7.93 5.57
N THR A 2 -8.64 -8.37 6.23
CA THR A 2 -9.76 -8.98 5.48
C THR A 2 -10.52 -7.91 4.70
N ALA A 3 -11.12 -8.28 3.56
CA ALA A 3 -11.94 -7.36 2.76
C ALA A 3 -13.08 -6.70 3.58
N ALA A 4 -13.54 -7.35 4.65
CA ALA A 4 -14.54 -6.82 5.58
C ALA A 4 -14.00 -5.69 6.47
N GLN A 5 -12.75 -5.79 6.94
CA GLN A 5 -12.11 -4.78 7.80
C GLN A 5 -11.72 -3.53 7.00
N ALA A 6 -11.28 -3.69 5.76
CA ALA A 6 -11.00 -2.57 4.86
C ALA A 6 -12.30 -1.78 4.54
N ARG A 7 -13.40 -2.47 4.26
CA ARG A 7 -14.73 -1.86 4.00
C ARG A 7 -15.37 -1.21 5.23
N ALA A 8 -15.01 -1.65 6.44
CA ALA A 8 -15.49 -1.05 7.68
C ALA A 8 -14.74 0.26 7.97
N LEU A 9 -13.40 0.26 7.80
CA LEU A 9 -12.58 1.45 7.96
C LEU A 9 -12.94 2.54 6.93
N ASP A 10 -13.23 2.15 5.69
CA ASP A 10 -13.66 3.07 4.63
C ASP A 10 -15.00 3.76 4.94
N ARG A 11 -15.97 3.04 5.52
CA ARG A 11 -17.27 3.63 5.93
C ARG A 11 -17.15 4.56 7.14
N GLU A 12 -16.25 4.27 8.08
CA GLU A 12 -16.03 5.11 9.26
C GLU A 12 -15.22 6.38 8.95
N THR A 13 -14.45 6.38 7.86
CA THR A 13 -13.62 7.51 7.43
C THR A 13 -14.18 8.27 6.22
N GLU A 14 -15.38 7.89 5.76
CA GLU A 14 -16.11 8.56 4.68
C GLU A 14 -16.40 10.02 5.06
N GLY A 15 -15.92 10.98 4.27
CA GLY A 15 -16.04 12.42 4.55
C GLY A 15 -14.97 13.02 5.49
N GLN A 16 -14.05 12.22 6.03
CA GLN A 16 -12.89 12.76 6.75
C GLN A 16 -11.81 13.29 5.79
N PRO A 17 -10.95 14.24 6.23
CA PRO A 17 -9.82 14.71 5.43
C PRO A 17 -8.91 13.56 4.98
N ILE A 18 -8.33 13.68 3.79
CA ILE A 18 -7.47 12.64 3.18
C ILE A 18 -6.28 12.31 4.10
N GLU A 19 -5.75 13.28 4.84
CA GLU A 19 -4.63 13.11 5.76
C GLU A 19 -4.99 12.22 6.94
N ARG A 20 -6.25 12.26 7.40
CA ARG A 20 -6.75 11.38 8.47
C ARG A 20 -6.92 9.95 7.98
N ARG A 21 -7.41 9.77 6.75
CA ARG A 21 -7.69 8.44 6.16
C ARG A 21 -6.44 7.76 5.60
N TYR A 22 -5.50 8.54 5.05
CA TYR A 22 -4.37 8.03 4.27
C TYR A 22 -3.00 8.56 4.74
N GLY A 23 -2.91 9.25 5.88
CA GLY A 23 -1.63 9.76 6.39
C GLY A 23 -0.58 8.67 6.65
N TYR A 24 -1.00 7.41 6.84
CA TYR A 24 -0.09 6.27 6.96
C TYR A 24 0.63 5.91 5.65
N LEU A 25 0.17 6.43 4.51
CA LEU A 25 0.83 6.26 3.21
C LEU A 25 2.09 7.13 3.09
N GLY A 26 2.36 8.02 4.06
CA GLY A 26 3.61 8.76 4.16
C GLY A 26 3.90 9.58 2.91
N GLN A 27 5.00 9.26 2.22
CA GLN A 27 5.40 9.94 0.98
C GLN A 27 4.34 9.89 -0.13
N TRP A 28 3.42 8.91 -0.10
CA TRP A 28 2.39 8.75 -1.11
C TRP A 28 1.13 9.60 -0.87
N THR A 29 1.03 10.25 0.30
CA THR A 29 -0.16 11.02 0.70
C THR A 29 -0.52 12.10 -0.32
N GLU A 30 0.46 12.81 -0.85
CA GLU A 30 0.24 13.88 -1.82
C GLU A 30 -0.24 13.35 -3.18
N GLN A 31 0.27 12.21 -3.64
CA GLN A 31 -0.21 11.60 -4.88
C GLN A 31 -1.64 11.11 -4.70
N VAL A 32 -1.93 10.46 -3.57
CA VAL A 32 -3.29 10.02 -3.25
C VAL A 32 -4.22 11.22 -3.19
N ARG A 33 -3.85 12.33 -2.56
CA ARG A 33 -4.62 13.59 -2.61
C ARG A 33 -4.94 14.03 -4.04
N GLN A 34 -3.94 14.02 -4.93
CA GLN A 34 -4.13 14.35 -6.34
C GLN A 34 -5.03 13.36 -7.09
N ALA A 35 -5.14 12.11 -6.65
CA ALA A 35 -6.10 11.15 -7.21
C ALA A 35 -7.54 11.59 -6.96
N PHE A 36 -7.83 12.07 -5.75
CA PHE A 36 -9.13 12.62 -5.39
C PHE A 36 -9.40 13.97 -6.05
N ASP A 37 -8.40 14.85 -6.14
CA ASP A 37 -8.60 16.22 -6.62
C ASP A 37 -8.59 16.34 -8.17
N HIS A 38 -7.81 15.51 -8.84
CA HIS A 38 -7.56 15.63 -10.29
C HIS A 38 -7.92 14.37 -11.08
N GLY A 39 -8.28 13.30 -10.39
CA GLY A 39 -8.65 12.04 -11.03
C GLY A 39 -7.46 11.35 -11.69
N ARG A 40 -6.28 11.45 -11.07
CA ARG A 40 -5.13 10.63 -11.47
C ARG A 40 -5.23 9.24 -10.84
N GLU A 41 -4.97 8.21 -11.64
CA GLU A 41 -4.75 6.88 -11.08
C GLU A 41 -3.44 6.88 -10.28
N VAL A 42 -3.48 6.29 -9.09
CA VAL A 42 -2.31 6.22 -8.21
C VAL A 42 -2.12 4.80 -7.75
N PHE A 43 -0.91 4.29 -7.97
CA PHE A 43 -0.47 3.01 -7.44
C PHE A 43 0.52 3.25 -6.30
N VAL A 44 0.20 2.70 -5.14
CA VAL A 44 1.07 2.66 -3.98
C VAL A 44 1.55 1.22 -3.81
N PRO A 45 2.80 0.92 -4.17
CA PRO A 45 3.25 -0.45 -4.37
C PRO A 45 3.40 -1.22 -3.06
N GLU A 46 3.99 -0.61 -2.04
CA GLU A 46 4.34 -1.30 -0.80
C GLU A 46 4.21 -0.36 0.39
N VAL A 47 3.34 -0.73 1.33
CA VAL A 47 3.15 -0.03 2.60
C VAL A 47 3.18 -1.05 3.72
N SER A 48 4.06 -0.82 4.70
CA SER A 48 4.08 -1.61 5.93
C SER A 48 3.00 -1.10 6.89
N LEU A 49 2.12 -2.00 7.33
CA LEU A 49 1.11 -1.73 8.34
C LEU A 49 1.51 -2.23 9.74
N GLU A 50 2.76 -2.65 9.92
CA GLU A 50 3.28 -3.22 11.17
C GLU A 50 3.00 -2.30 12.39
N ARG A 51 3.04 -0.99 12.18
CA ARG A 51 2.77 0.03 13.21
C ARG A 51 1.29 0.36 13.42
N TYR A 52 0.41 -0.11 12.55
CA TYR A 52 -1.00 0.29 12.50
C TYR A 52 -1.96 -0.79 13.01
N SER A 53 -1.62 -2.08 12.88
CA SER A 53 -2.41 -3.14 13.49
C SER A 53 -1.67 -4.48 13.54
N PRO A 54 -1.41 -5.05 14.74
CA PRO A 54 -0.73 -6.35 14.88
C PRO A 54 -1.56 -7.57 14.45
N ARG A 55 -2.82 -7.36 14.02
CA ARG A 55 -3.70 -8.43 13.49
C ARG A 55 -4.05 -8.25 12.01
N SER A 56 -3.40 -7.32 11.32
CA SER A 56 -3.63 -7.03 9.90
C SER A 56 -2.52 -7.60 9.01
N ALA A 57 -2.62 -7.36 7.70
CA ALA A 57 -1.53 -7.70 6.78
C ALA A 57 -0.29 -6.88 7.17
N ASP A 58 0.90 -7.46 7.14
CA ASP A 58 2.14 -6.72 7.44
C ASP A 58 2.46 -5.76 6.28
N TRP A 59 2.18 -6.19 5.05
CA TRP A 59 2.44 -5.44 3.83
C TRP A 59 1.22 -5.41 2.93
N VAL A 60 0.89 -4.22 2.43
CA VAL A 60 -0.22 -4.02 1.49
C VAL A 60 0.22 -3.15 0.31
N SER A 61 -0.43 -3.37 -0.83
CA SER A 61 -0.42 -2.44 -1.96
C SER A 61 -1.81 -1.83 -2.13
N PHE A 62 -1.86 -0.60 -2.65
CA PHE A 62 -3.10 0.11 -2.95
C PHE A 62 -3.11 0.60 -4.39
N HIS A 63 -4.26 0.48 -5.05
CA HIS A 63 -4.53 1.18 -6.29
C HIS A 63 -5.75 2.07 -6.12
N PHE A 64 -5.62 3.33 -6.48
CA PHE A 64 -6.67 4.34 -6.46
C PHE A 64 -7.13 4.61 -7.88
N TYR A 65 -8.38 4.27 -8.17
CA TYR A 65 -9.03 4.46 -9.46
C TYR A 65 -10.13 5.52 -9.34
N PRO A 66 -9.90 6.73 -9.85
CA PRO A 66 -10.91 7.77 -9.85
C PRO A 66 -11.98 7.49 -10.91
N VAL A 67 -13.23 7.53 -10.50
CA VAL A 67 -14.40 7.47 -11.37
C VAL A 67 -14.90 8.88 -11.59
N ARG A 68 -15.10 9.23 -12.86
CA ARG A 68 -15.49 10.57 -13.28
C ARG A 68 -16.99 10.66 -13.53
N ASP A 69 -17.58 11.79 -13.17
CA ASP A 69 -18.95 12.13 -13.55
C ASP A 69 -19.05 12.54 -15.04
N ALA A 70 -20.27 12.85 -15.47
CA ALA A 70 -20.53 13.30 -16.84
C ALA A 70 -19.91 14.67 -17.19
N GLN A 71 -19.51 15.46 -16.18
CA GLN A 71 -18.87 16.76 -16.32
C GLN A 71 -17.33 16.66 -16.30
N GLY A 72 -16.78 15.46 -16.11
CA GLY A 72 -15.34 15.20 -16.04
C GLY A 72 -14.72 15.41 -14.66
N GLY A 73 -15.52 15.79 -13.65
CA GLY A 73 -15.14 15.88 -12.25
C GLY A 73 -14.94 14.50 -11.63
N VAL A 74 -14.21 14.42 -10.52
CA VAL A 74 -14.06 13.16 -9.77
C VAL A 74 -15.29 12.96 -8.90
N GLU A 75 -16.11 11.97 -9.24
CA GLU A 75 -17.31 11.61 -8.46
C GLU A 75 -16.95 10.75 -7.25
N GLN A 76 -16.03 9.80 -7.44
CA GLN A 76 -15.57 8.87 -6.42
C GLN A 76 -14.19 8.32 -6.74
N VAL A 77 -13.51 7.74 -5.76
CA VAL A 77 -12.26 7.00 -5.96
C VAL A 77 -12.43 5.58 -5.42
N VAL A 78 -12.32 4.61 -6.31
CA VAL A 78 -12.34 3.18 -5.96
C VAL A 78 -10.93 2.78 -5.53
N THR A 79 -10.82 2.21 -4.34
CA THR A 79 -9.53 1.73 -3.81
C THR A 79 -9.47 0.22 -3.83
N LEU A 80 -8.50 -0.35 -4.55
CA LEU A 80 -8.16 -1.77 -4.48
C LEU A 80 -7.02 -1.94 -3.50
N THR A 81 -7.22 -2.76 -2.47
CA THR A 81 -6.18 -3.12 -1.51
C THR A 81 -5.80 -4.58 -1.69
N GLN A 82 -4.51 -4.86 -1.84
CA GLN A 82 -3.99 -6.21 -1.93
C GLN A 82 -3.04 -6.49 -0.76
N ASP A 83 -3.25 -7.62 -0.10
CA ASP A 83 -2.29 -8.15 0.87
C ASP A 83 -1.10 -8.75 0.10
N ILE A 84 0.07 -8.16 0.26
CA ILE A 84 1.32 -8.58 -0.38
C ILE A 84 2.29 -9.20 0.64
N THR A 85 1.81 -9.51 1.86
CA THR A 85 2.65 -10.04 2.94
C THR A 85 3.38 -11.32 2.53
N ALA A 86 2.68 -12.25 1.88
CA ALA A 86 3.28 -13.49 1.39
C ALA A 86 4.39 -13.24 0.36
N ARG A 87 4.16 -12.31 -0.58
CA ARG A 87 5.14 -11.92 -1.59
C ARG A 87 6.38 -11.30 -0.94
N LYS A 88 6.20 -10.33 -0.04
CA LYS A 88 7.32 -9.67 0.66
C LYS A 88 8.14 -10.64 1.49
N ARG A 89 7.50 -11.59 2.18
CA ARG A 89 8.22 -12.62 2.95
C ARG A 89 9.07 -13.52 2.05
N ALA A 90 8.57 -13.88 0.86
CA ALA A 90 9.34 -14.66 -0.10
C ALA A 90 10.55 -13.88 -0.65
N GLU A 91 10.37 -12.59 -0.99
CA GLU A 91 11.45 -11.70 -1.43
C GLU A 91 12.54 -11.55 -0.35
N LEU A 92 12.15 -11.25 0.89
CA LEU A 92 13.09 -11.10 2.00
C LEU A 92 13.85 -12.41 2.30
N ALA A 93 13.19 -13.55 2.19
CA ALA A 93 13.84 -14.85 2.36
C ALA A 93 14.85 -15.13 1.23
N LEU A 94 14.52 -14.76 -0.01
CA LEU A 94 15.42 -14.87 -1.15
C LEU A 94 16.65 -13.97 -0.98
N ASP A 95 16.45 -12.71 -0.60
CA ASP A 95 17.54 -11.75 -0.36
C ASP A 95 18.45 -12.20 0.78
N ALA A 96 17.88 -12.70 1.88
CA ALA A 96 18.65 -13.26 2.99
C ALA A 96 19.47 -14.49 2.56
N SER A 97 18.90 -15.36 1.73
CA SER A 97 19.63 -16.50 1.18
C SER A 97 20.77 -16.06 0.26
N ARG A 98 20.54 -15.06 -0.58
CA ARG A 98 21.56 -14.51 -1.48
C ARG A 98 22.71 -13.87 -0.70
N ALA A 99 22.40 -13.04 0.29
CA ALA A 99 23.41 -12.41 1.14
C ALA A 99 24.28 -13.46 1.86
N ARG A 100 23.68 -14.55 2.35
CA ARG A 100 24.43 -15.66 2.97
C ARG A 100 25.34 -16.38 1.96
N LEU A 101 24.89 -16.58 0.73
CA LEU A 101 25.73 -17.20 -0.31
C LEU A 101 26.90 -16.29 -0.71
N GLU A 102 26.65 -14.99 -0.87
CA GLU A 102 27.68 -13.99 -1.18
C GLU A 102 28.73 -13.91 -0.06
N ASP A 103 28.33 -13.97 1.20
CA ASP A 103 29.24 -14.02 2.36
C ASP A 103 30.12 -15.28 2.38
N LEU A 104 29.53 -16.46 2.12
CA LEU A 104 30.27 -17.72 2.03
C LEU A 104 31.26 -17.75 0.86
N LEU A 105 30.88 -17.21 -0.30
CA LEU A 105 31.77 -17.17 -1.46
C LEU A 105 32.88 -16.12 -1.28
N GLY A 106 32.54 -14.95 -0.73
CA GLY A 106 33.49 -13.86 -0.47
C GLY A 106 34.49 -14.14 0.66
N SER A 107 34.20 -15.10 1.54
CA SER A 107 35.10 -15.54 2.61
C SER A 107 36.07 -16.66 2.21
N THR A 108 36.06 -17.11 0.95
CA THR A 108 37.05 -18.07 0.44
C THR A 108 38.34 -17.32 0.07
N PRO A 109 39.46 -17.47 0.80
CA PRO A 109 40.73 -16.88 0.38
C PRO A 109 41.24 -17.63 -0.86
N ALA A 110 41.85 -16.90 -1.80
CA ALA A 110 42.54 -17.47 -2.95
C ALA A 110 43.79 -18.27 -2.54
#